data_AF-A0A3D0U827-F1
#
_entry.id   AF-A0A3D0U827-F1
#
_cell.length_a   1.000
_cell.length_b   1.000
_cell.length_c   1.000
_cell.angle_alpha   90.00
_cell.angle_beta   90.00
_cell.angle_gamma   90.00
#
_symmetry.space_group_name_H-M   'P 1'
#
loop_
_entity.id
_entity.type
_entity.pdbx_description
1 polymer ?
#
loop_
_entity_poly.entity_id
_entity_poly.type
_entity_poly.pdbx_seq_one_letter_code
_entity_poly.pdbx_strand_id
1 'polypeptide(L)'
;MPVSAVESQDNSQFDQEVDVLVVGSGAGALTAAVVARVEGCKDVLVVEKSAQYGGTSAMSGGGIWIPNSHYARAEGVQDSAKEALTYLKAVIGDEVSEARLRAYV
;
A
#
# COMPACT_ATOMS: atom_id res chain seq x y z
N MET A 1 -29.51 -23.21 -31.69
CA MET A 1 -28.95 -24.16 -30.69
C MET A 1 -28.79 -23.36 -29.40
N PRO A 2 -29.60 -23.58 -28.36
CA PRO A 2 -29.37 -22.89 -27.09
C PRO A 2 -28.09 -23.43 -26.47
N VAL A 3 -27.19 -22.53 -26.05
CA VAL A 3 -26.00 -22.87 -25.27
C VAL A 3 -26.49 -23.12 -23.85
N SER A 4 -26.43 -24.37 -23.40
CA SER A 4 -26.67 -24.73 -22.00
C SER A 4 -25.64 -24.00 -21.15
N ALA A 5 -26.09 -23.34 -20.08
CA ALA A 5 -25.18 -22.80 -19.07
C ALA A 5 -24.33 -23.95 -18.52
N VAL A 6 -23.00 -23.81 -18.60
CA VAL A 6 -22.09 -24.67 -17.84
C VAL A 6 -22.27 -24.27 -16.39
N GLU A 7 -22.97 -25.09 -15.61
CA GLU A 7 -22.95 -24.99 -14.16
C GLU A 7 -21.51 -25.23 -13.71
N SER A 8 -20.86 -24.19 -13.19
CA SER A 8 -19.58 -24.31 -12.52
C SER A 8 -19.79 -25.13 -11.26
N GLN A 9 -19.39 -26.41 -11.29
CA GLN A 9 -19.20 -27.18 -10.07
C GLN A 9 -17.99 -26.63 -9.33
N ASP A 10 -18.20 -25.57 -8.55
CA ASP A 10 -17.18 -25.01 -7.68
C ASP A 10 -17.20 -25.76 -6.35
N ASN A 11 -16.57 -26.94 -6.34
CA ASN A 11 -16.38 -27.74 -5.12
C ASN A 11 -14.97 -27.54 -4.54
N SER A 12 -14.38 -26.36 -4.73
CA SER A 12 -13.08 -26.02 -4.16
C SER A 12 -13.27 -25.46 -2.75
N GLN A 13 -13.10 -26.32 -1.74
CA GLN A 13 -13.03 -25.87 -0.35
C GLN A 13 -11.75 -25.04 -0.18
N PHE A 14 -11.87 -23.79 0.26
CA PHE A 14 -10.71 -22.94 0.54
C PHE A 14 -9.89 -23.50 1.71
N ASP A 15 -8.56 -23.50 1.57
CA ASP A 15 -7.66 -23.89 2.66
C ASP A 15 -7.79 -22.94 3.87
N GLN A 16 -7.99 -21.64 3.61
CA GLN A 16 -8.24 -20.60 4.61
C GLN A 16 -9.15 -19.50 4.05
N GLU A 17 -10.03 -18.99 4.91
CA GLU A 17 -10.88 -17.82 4.66
C GLU A 17 -10.55 -16.76 5.72
N VAL A 18 -10.30 -15.52 5.29
CA VAL A 18 -9.88 -14.41 6.17
C VAL A 18 -10.60 -13.11 5.79
N ASP A 19 -10.65 -12.13 6.69
CA ASP A 19 -11.25 -10.83 6.40
C ASP A 19 -10.42 -10.06 5.36
N VAL A 20 -9.08 -10.12 5.46
CA VAL A 20 -8.14 -9.47 4.54
C VAL A 20 -6.94 -10.36 4.25
N LEU A 21 -6.73 -10.68 2.98
CA LEU A 21 -5.51 -11.33 2.49
C LEU A 21 -4.55 -10.28 1.89
N VAL A 22 -3.36 -10.17 2.46
CA VAL A 22 -2.29 -9.29 1.99
C VAL A 22 -1.19 -10.12 1.32
N VAL A 23 -0.90 -9.81 0.05
CA VAL A 23 0.09 -10.55 -0.74
C VAL A 23 1.41 -9.79 -0.80
N GLY A 24 2.47 -10.41 -0.28
CA GLY A 24 3.80 -9.84 -0.13
C GLY A 24 4.03 -9.24 1.26
N SER A 25 5.30 -9.08 1.63
CA SER A 25 5.73 -8.56 2.94
C SER A 25 6.60 -7.30 2.86
N GLY A 26 6.50 -6.55 1.76
CA GLY A 26 7.14 -5.23 1.64
C GLY A 26 6.50 -4.17 2.54
N ALA A 27 7.10 -2.98 2.60
CA ALA A 27 6.64 -1.90 3.49
C ALA A 27 5.16 -1.54 3.28
N GLY A 28 4.72 -1.41 2.03
CA GLY A 28 3.30 -1.14 1.72
C GLY A 28 2.36 -2.25 2.17
N ALA A 29 2.76 -3.51 1.99
CA ALA A 29 1.94 -4.66 2.37
C ALA A 29 1.81 -4.81 3.88
N LEU A 30 2.93 -4.71 4.61
CA LEU A 30 2.90 -4.75 6.08
C LEU A 30 2.15 -3.55 6.66
N THR A 31 2.25 -2.36 6.03
CA THR A 31 1.44 -1.19 6.40
C THR A 31 -0.05 -1.48 6.22
N ALA A 32 -0.45 -2.05 5.08
CA ALA A 32 -1.84 -2.43 4.82
C ALA A 32 -2.36 -3.45 5.85
N ALA A 33 -1.56 -4.45 6.19
CA ALA A 33 -1.93 -5.45 7.19
C ALA A 33 -2.16 -4.84 8.59
N VAL A 34 -1.26 -3.95 9.02
CA VAL A 34 -1.40 -3.24 10.30
C VAL A 34 -2.62 -2.33 10.29
N VAL A 35 -2.81 -1.55 9.23
CA VAL A 35 -3.97 -0.66 9.09
C VAL A 35 -5.27 -1.46 9.12
N ALA A 36 -5.37 -2.59 8.42
CA ALA A 36 -6.56 -3.44 8.46
C ALA A 36 -6.91 -3.90 9.88
N ARG A 37 -5.92 -4.27 10.71
CA ARG A 37 -6.16 -4.62 12.12
C ARG A 37 -6.58 -3.42 12.95
N VAL A 38 -6.01 -2.24 12.72
CA VAL A 38 -6.39 -0.99 13.39
C VAL A 38 -7.83 -0.60 13.05
N GLU A 39 -8.27 -0.83 11.81
CA GLU A 39 -9.63 -0.58 11.33
C GLU A 39 -10.64 -1.68 11.74
N GLY A 40 -10.21 -2.69 12.51
CA GLY A 40 -11.10 -3.66 13.16
C GLY A 40 -11.27 -5.00 12.46
N CYS A 41 -10.57 -5.26 11.34
CA CYS A 41 -10.50 -6.61 10.78
C CYS A 41 -9.85 -7.54 11.82
N LYS A 42 -10.44 -8.72 12.04
CA LYS A 42 -9.98 -9.65 13.06
C LYS A 42 -8.97 -10.63 12.49
N ASP A 43 -9.25 -11.11 11.28
CA ASP A 43 -8.43 -12.10 10.59
C ASP A 43 -7.74 -11.48 9.36
N VAL A 44 -6.45 -11.20 9.49
CA VAL A 44 -5.62 -10.62 8.43
C VAL A 44 -4.44 -11.54 8.20
N LEU A 45 -4.36 -12.11 7.00
CA LEU A 45 -3.30 -13.01 6.61
C LEU A 45 -2.33 -12.31 5.67
N VAL A 46 -1.05 -12.29 6.02
CA VAL A 46 0.02 -11.88 5.12
C VAL A 46 0.68 -13.13 4.55
N VAL A 47 0.77 -13.21 3.23
CA VAL A 47 1.50 -14.30 2.54
C VAL A 47 2.76 -13.75 1.87
N GLU A 48 3.88 -14.42 2.08
CA GLU A 48 5.17 -14.07 1.48
C GLU A 48 5.71 -15.29 0.72
N LYS A 49 6.21 -15.07 -0.49
CA LYS A 49 6.79 -16.12 -1.33
C LYS A 49 8.16 -16.56 -0.81
N SER A 50 8.93 -15.61 -0.29
CA SER A 50 10.29 -15.83 0.17
C SER A 50 10.35 -16.40 1.58
N ALA A 51 11.52 -16.93 1.98
CA ALA A 51 11.75 -17.40 3.34
C ALA A 51 11.87 -16.25 4.37
N GLN A 52 12.01 -15.01 3.91
CA GLN A 52 12.17 -13.82 4.74
C GLN A 52 11.12 -12.75 4.39
N TYR A 53 10.74 -11.95 5.37
CA TYR A 53 9.88 -10.80 5.13
C TYR A 53 10.67 -9.60 4.61
N GLY A 54 9.98 -8.63 4.04
CA GLY A 54 10.49 -7.28 3.76
C GLY A 54 10.74 -6.96 2.29
N GLY A 55 10.95 -7.97 1.43
CA GLY A 55 11.16 -7.78 -0.01
C GLY A 55 12.22 -6.73 -0.34
N THR A 56 11.97 -5.91 -1.38
CA THR A 56 12.88 -4.81 -1.75
C THR A 56 12.93 -3.70 -0.70
N SER A 57 11.89 -3.55 0.13
CA SER A 57 11.88 -2.55 1.20
C SER A 57 12.97 -2.82 2.25
N ALA A 58 13.19 -4.08 2.62
CA ALA A 58 14.25 -4.47 3.55
C ALA A 58 15.68 -4.25 3.01
N MET A 59 15.84 -4.24 1.68
CA MET A 59 17.14 -3.98 1.03
C MET A 59 17.33 -2.50 0.65
N SER A 60 16.30 -1.68 0.80
CA SER A 60 16.36 -0.27 0.43
C SER A 60 17.26 0.53 1.39
N GLY A 61 17.68 1.73 0.98
CA GLY A 61 18.37 2.67 1.88
C GLY A 61 17.50 3.21 3.02
N GLY A 62 16.23 2.79 3.13
CA GLY A 62 15.32 3.19 4.22
C GLY A 62 14.84 4.64 4.17
N GLY A 63 15.18 5.39 3.12
CA GLY A 63 14.75 6.77 2.95
C GLY A 63 13.25 6.86 2.67
N ILE A 64 12.51 7.53 3.54
CA ILE A 64 11.10 7.86 3.34
C ILE A 64 11.01 9.37 3.18
N TRP A 65 10.50 9.82 2.03
CA TRP A 65 10.22 11.24 1.82
C TRP A 65 8.86 11.59 2.43
N ILE A 66 8.88 12.43 3.47
CA ILE A 66 7.68 12.91 4.16
C ILE A 66 7.74 14.44 4.16
N PRO A 67 7.05 15.11 3.23
CA PRO A 67 7.03 16.57 3.18
C PRO A 67 6.35 17.15 4.41
N ASN A 68 6.75 18.36 4.80
CA ASN A 68 6.20 19.08 5.95
C ASN A 68 6.11 18.19 7.21
N SER A 69 7.12 17.35 7.44
CA SER A 69 7.17 16.48 8.60
C SER A 69 7.47 17.28 9.88
N HIS A 70 6.99 16.78 11.02
CA HIS A 70 7.29 17.40 12.31
C HIS A 70 8.78 17.36 12.65
N TYR A 71 9.52 16.36 12.15
CA TYR A 71 10.98 16.30 12.28
C TYR A 71 11.66 17.43 11.50
N ALA A 72 11.27 17.67 10.24
CA ALA A 72 11.82 18.76 9.44
C ALA A 72 11.56 20.13 10.11
N ARG A 73 10.34 20.33 10.64
CA ARG A 73 10.01 21.55 11.38
C ARG A 73 10.83 21.71 12.66
N ALA A 74 11.11 20.62 13.39
CA ALA A 74 11.92 20.66 14.60
C ALA A 74 13.37 21.10 14.30
N GLU A 75 13.89 20.75 13.12
CA GLU A 75 15.20 21.18 12.61
C GLU A 75 15.18 22.56 11.93
N GLY A 76 14.06 23.30 12.00
CA GLY A 76 13.94 24.64 11.42
C GLY A 76 13.81 24.68 9.89
N VAL A 77 13.58 23.54 9.24
CA VAL A 77 13.32 23.47 7.80
C VAL A 77 11.97 24.11 7.51
N GLN A 78 11.95 25.07 6.58
CA GLN A 78 10.71 25.66 6.06
C GLN A 78 10.23 24.83 4.87
N ASP A 79 9.08 24.18 5.03
CA ASP A 79 8.43 23.37 4.02
C ASP A 79 6.90 23.46 4.22
N SER A 80 6.13 23.10 3.18
CA SER A 80 4.68 23.12 3.22
C SER A 80 4.07 22.08 2.29
N ALA A 81 2.85 21.64 2.62
CA ALA A 81 2.07 20.76 1.75
C ALA A 81 1.88 21.36 0.34
N LYS A 82 1.77 22.69 0.23
CA LYS A 82 1.65 23.37 -1.06
C LYS A 82 2.93 23.24 -1.88
N GLU A 83 4.09 23.49 -1.29
CA GLU A 83 5.39 23.38 -1.95
C GLU A 83 5.68 21.94 -2.37
N ALA A 84 5.38 20.97 -1.49
CA ALA A 84 5.48 19.54 -1.80
C ALA A 84 4.61 19.13 -2.99
N LEU A 85 3.35 19.59 -3.03
CA LEU A 85 2.46 19.31 -4.16
C LEU A 85 2.95 19.96 -5.46
N THR A 86 3.47 21.19 -5.40
CA THR A 86 4.09 21.85 -6.55
C THR A 86 5.30 21.09 -7.05
N TYR A 87 6.17 20.62 -6.15
CA TYR A 87 7.33 19.79 -6.49
C TYR A 87 6.92 18.48 -7.16
N LEU A 88 5.97 17.74 -6.58
CA LEU A 88 5.49 16.48 -7.15
C LEU A 88 4.90 16.67 -8.55
N LYS A 89 4.08 17.71 -8.76
CA LYS A 89 3.52 18.04 -10.08
C LYS A 89 4.60 18.34 -11.11
N ALA A 90 5.68 19.04 -10.71
CA ALA A 90 6.78 19.37 -11.61
C ALA A 90 7.62 18.14 -12.01
N VAL A 91 7.82 17.17 -11.10
CA VAL A 91 8.66 15.98 -11.34
C VAL A 91 7.88 14.87 -12.04
N ILE A 92 6.61 14.67 -11.70
CA ILE A 92 5.78 13.56 -12.22
C ILE A 92 5.05 13.96 -13.51
N GLY A 93 4.72 15.25 -13.69
CA GLY A 93 3.87 15.69 -14.79
C GLY A 93 2.46 15.10 -14.70
N ASP A 94 1.90 14.72 -15.85
CA ASP A 94 0.49 14.30 -15.98
C ASP A 94 0.29 12.78 -15.80
N GLU A 95 1.33 12.03 -15.42
CA GLU A 95 1.26 10.56 -15.28
C GLU A 95 0.38 10.10 -14.11
N VAL A 96 0.20 10.95 -13.11
CA VAL A 96 -0.56 10.64 -11.89
C VAL A 96 -1.64 11.70 -11.67
N SER A 97 -2.85 11.25 -11.33
CA SER A 97 -3.96 12.17 -11.07
C SER A 97 -3.66 13.08 -9.86
N GLU A 98 -4.15 14.32 -9.94
CA GLU A 98 -3.98 15.27 -8.84
C GLU A 98 -4.55 14.76 -7.51
N ALA A 99 -5.63 13.97 -7.55
CA ALA A 99 -6.21 13.36 -6.37
C ALA A 99 -5.22 12.41 -5.66
N ARG A 100 -4.43 11.63 -6.41
CA ARG A 100 -3.40 10.74 -5.83
C ARG A 100 -2.21 11.53 -5.28
N LEU A 101 -1.80 12.59 -5.96
CA LEU A 101 -0.74 13.48 -5.45
C LEU A 101 -1.16 14.13 -4.14
N ARG A 102 -2.41 14.59 -4.04
CA ARG A 102 -2.98 15.17 -2.82
C ARG A 102 -3.20 14.16 -1.69
N ALA A 103 -3.40 12.88 -1.99
CA ALA A 103 -3.52 11.84 -0.97
C ALA A 103 -2.16 11.48 -0.34
N TYR A 104 -1.06 11.75 -1.05
CA TYR A 104 0.29 11.47 -0.58
C TYR A 104 0.89 12.59 0.27
N VAL A 105 0.48 13.84 0.04
CA VAL A 105 0.93 15.06 0.76
C VAL A 105 0.02 15.36 1.94
#